data_AF-A0A4Q5UBX4-F1
#
_entry.id   AF-A0A4Q5UBX4-F1
#
_cell.length_a   1.000
_cell.length_b   1.000
_cell.length_c   1.000
_cell.angle_alpha   90.00
_cell.angle_beta   90.00
_cell.angle_gamma   90.00
#
_symmetry.space_group_name_H-M   'P 1'
#
loop_
_entity.id
_entity.type
_entity.pdbx_description
1 polymer ?
#
loop_
_entity_poly.entity_id
_entity_poly.type
_entity_poly.pdbx_seq_one_letter_code
_entity_poly.pdbx_strand_id
1 'polypeptide(L)'
;MSSSIPIIAKNIRSLREGLGMSIKGFSEMGNISPATLVNIENGKKSFRLKSIERISEITNVSLEELFKENFSPAKNLREQLIKQYENDIEISVILSSPPTLQYTIKQVVLPTQLLRSSKEINEIKEFLSIRGFNHKGNSI
;
A
#
# COMPACT_ATOMS: atom_id res chain seq x y z
N MET A 1 -16.19 2.72 -22.88
CA MET A 1 -15.25 1.96 -22.03
C MET A 1 -14.66 2.93 -21.02
N SER A 2 -14.99 2.78 -19.75
CA SER A 2 -14.38 3.54 -18.65
C SER A 2 -12.85 3.47 -18.82
N SER A 3 -12.16 4.61 -18.73
CA SER A 3 -10.70 4.66 -18.84
C SER A 3 -10.09 3.64 -17.88
N SER A 4 -9.28 2.71 -18.35
CA SER A 4 -8.63 1.69 -17.51
C SER A 4 -7.59 2.29 -16.56
N ILE A 5 -7.16 3.53 -16.83
CA ILE A 5 -6.06 4.19 -16.15
C ILE A 5 -6.32 4.47 -14.66
N PRO A 6 -7.47 5.03 -14.23
CA PRO A 6 -7.77 5.21 -12.82
C PRO A 6 -7.80 3.90 -12.04
N ILE A 7 -8.24 2.80 -12.66
CA ILE A 7 -8.26 1.47 -12.04
C ILE A 7 -6.82 1.01 -11.78
N ILE A 8 -5.96 1.02 -12.80
CA ILE A 8 -4.55 0.63 -12.68
C ILE A 8 -3.81 1.52 -11.66
N ALA A 9 -4.03 2.82 -11.72
CA ALA A 9 -3.39 3.79 -10.81
C ALA A 9 -3.71 3.48 -9.35
N LYS A 10 -5.00 3.24 -9.06
CA LYS A 10 -5.47 2.80 -7.75
C LYS A 10 -4.88 1.46 -7.36
N ASN A 11 -4.84 0.49 -8.27
CA ASN A 11 -4.41 -0.87 -7.97
C ASN A 11 -2.91 -0.96 -7.69
N ILE A 12 -2.08 -0.25 -8.46
CA ILE A 12 -0.63 -0.16 -8.21
C ILE A 12 -0.34 0.53 -6.89
N ARG A 13 -1.08 1.59 -6.56
CA ARG A 13 -0.97 2.21 -5.24
C ARG A 13 -1.35 1.25 -4.12
N SER A 14 -2.47 0.53 -4.27
CA SER A 14 -2.91 -0.47 -3.30
C SER A 14 -1.90 -1.60 -3.13
N LEU A 15 -1.28 -2.05 -4.22
CA LEU A 15 -0.23 -3.06 -4.22
C LEU A 15 1.00 -2.57 -3.43
N ARG A 16 1.51 -1.37 -3.74
CA ARG A 16 2.64 -0.79 -3.01
C ARG A 16 2.33 -0.57 -1.53
N GLU A 17 1.17 0.01 -1.22
CA GLU A 17 0.74 0.24 0.17
C GLU A 17 0.55 -1.10 0.89
N GLY A 18 0.00 -2.13 0.23
CA GLY A 18 -0.19 -3.48 0.77
C GLY A 18 1.12 -4.25 0.98
N LEU A 19 2.17 -3.89 0.26
CA LEU A 19 3.54 -4.37 0.52
C LEU A 19 4.24 -3.57 1.61
N GLY A 20 3.62 -2.50 2.11
CA GLY A 20 4.23 -1.61 3.10
C GLY A 20 5.40 -0.79 2.57
N MET A 21 5.52 -0.60 1.26
CA MET A 21 6.69 0.02 0.65
C MET A 21 6.52 1.53 0.42
N SER A 22 7.62 2.26 0.57
CA SER A 22 7.70 3.66 0.14
C SER A 22 7.73 3.74 -1.39
N ILE A 23 7.46 4.93 -1.95
CA ILE A 23 7.64 5.19 -3.39
C ILE A 23 9.07 4.85 -3.81
N LYS A 24 10.07 5.26 -3.02
CA LYS A 24 11.48 4.99 -3.29
C LYS A 24 11.75 3.48 -3.38
N GLY A 25 11.46 2.73 -2.31
CA GLY A 25 11.75 1.30 -2.27
C GLY A 25 11.00 0.48 -3.33
N PHE A 26 9.73 0.82 -3.59
CA PHE A 26 8.96 0.11 -4.62
C PHE A 26 9.46 0.43 -6.03
N SER A 27 9.87 1.68 -6.27
CA SER A 27 10.45 2.08 -7.55
C SER A 27 11.82 1.43 -7.80
N GLU A 28 12.64 1.31 -6.76
CA GLU A 28 13.93 0.60 -6.79
C GLU A 28 13.71 -0.89 -7.09
N MET A 29 12.80 -1.55 -6.37
CA MET A 29 12.45 -2.95 -6.60
C MET A 29 11.94 -3.22 -8.03
N GLY A 30 11.10 -2.34 -8.57
CA GLY A 30 10.56 -2.45 -9.94
C GLY A 30 11.49 -1.94 -11.04
N ASN A 31 12.69 -1.48 -10.71
CA ASN A 31 13.61 -0.80 -11.63
C ASN A 31 12.89 0.25 -12.51
N ILE A 32 12.15 1.14 -11.84
CA ILE A 32 11.46 2.29 -12.45
C ILE A 32 11.82 3.56 -11.69
N SER A 33 11.73 4.72 -12.33
CA SER A 33 12.00 5.96 -11.61
C SER A 33 10.88 6.27 -10.60
N PRO A 34 11.19 6.89 -9.44
CA PRO A 34 10.18 7.37 -8.50
C PRO A 34 9.14 8.28 -9.16
N ALA A 35 9.58 9.15 -10.08
CA ALA A 35 8.69 10.05 -10.83
C ALA A 35 7.73 9.27 -11.74
N THR A 36 8.19 8.20 -12.37
CA THR A 36 7.34 7.30 -13.17
C THR A 36 6.28 6.64 -12.29
N LEU A 37 6.67 6.09 -11.14
CA LEU A 37 5.73 5.48 -10.19
C LEU A 37 4.67 6.48 -9.71
N VAL A 38 5.08 7.70 -9.34
CA VAL A 38 4.15 8.77 -8.93
C VAL A 38 3.19 9.15 -10.07
N ASN A 39 3.68 9.20 -11.32
CA ASN A 39 2.81 9.48 -12.47
C ASN A 39 1.80 8.35 -12.73
N ILE A 40 2.21 7.09 -12.54
CA ILE A 40 1.34 5.91 -12.61
C ILE A 40 0.24 5.98 -11.55
N GLU A 41 0.61 6.16 -10.28
CA GLU A 41 -0.35 6.18 -9.15
C GLU A 41 -1.31 7.37 -9.20
N ASN A 42 -0.94 8.45 -9.90
CA ASN A 42 -1.82 9.59 -10.15
C ASN A 42 -2.66 9.46 -11.43
N GLY A 43 -2.53 8.35 -12.17
CA GLY A 43 -3.29 8.11 -13.40
C GLY A 43 -2.93 9.05 -14.55
N LYS A 44 -1.71 9.58 -14.59
CA LYS A 44 -1.25 10.42 -15.70
C LYS A 44 -0.99 9.57 -16.93
N LYS A 45 -1.47 9.98 -18.11
CA LYS A 45 -1.36 9.21 -19.38
C LYS A 45 0.08 9.01 -19.91
N SER A 46 1.11 9.56 -19.25
CA SER A 46 2.49 9.55 -19.75
C SER A 46 3.31 8.31 -19.37
N PHE A 47 2.76 7.34 -18.62
CA PHE A 47 3.48 6.12 -18.27
C PHE A 47 3.44 5.08 -19.40
N ARG A 48 4.48 4.24 -19.47
CA ARG A 48 4.62 3.19 -20.49
C ARG A 48 4.05 1.88 -19.95
N LEU A 49 3.41 1.08 -20.81
CA LEU A 49 2.93 -0.26 -20.45
C LEU A 49 4.05 -1.13 -19.85
N LYS A 50 5.27 -1.00 -20.38
CA LYS A 50 6.48 -1.65 -19.87
C LYS A 50 6.77 -1.41 -18.38
N SER A 51 6.37 -0.26 -17.83
CA SER A 51 6.51 0.01 -16.40
C SER A 51 5.52 -0.82 -15.57
N ILE A 52 4.33 -1.08 -16.11
CA ILE A 52 3.30 -1.90 -15.48
C ILE A 52 3.66 -3.38 -15.56
N GLU A 53 4.19 -3.82 -16.70
CA GLU A 53 4.75 -5.17 -16.88
C GLU A 53 5.83 -5.49 -15.86
N ARG A 54 6.79 -4.58 -15.65
CA ARG A 54 7.82 -4.75 -14.61
C ARG A 54 7.22 -4.91 -13.22
N ILE A 55 6.23 -4.08 -12.86
CA ILE A 55 5.55 -4.19 -11.57
C ILE A 55 4.84 -5.54 -11.46
N SER A 56 4.19 -6.01 -12.51
CA SER A 56 3.53 -7.31 -12.57
C SER A 56 4.53 -8.45 -12.33
N GLU A 57 5.65 -8.44 -13.04
CA GLU A 57 6.75 -9.41 -12.91
C GLU A 57 7.32 -9.43 -11.48
N ILE A 58 7.70 -8.27 -10.93
CA ILE A 58 8.39 -8.25 -9.64
C ILE A 58 7.48 -8.59 -8.45
N THR A 59 6.17 -8.36 -8.57
CA THR A 59 5.19 -8.66 -7.51
C THR A 59 4.48 -9.99 -7.70
N ASN A 60 4.70 -10.68 -8.82
CA ASN A 60 3.98 -11.89 -9.19
C ASN A 60 2.44 -11.71 -9.20
N VAL A 61 1.97 -10.49 -9.47
CA VAL A 61 0.55 -10.15 -9.64
C VAL A 61 0.29 -9.98 -11.12
N SER A 62 -0.70 -10.65 -11.69
CA SER A 62 -0.90 -10.62 -13.14
C SER A 62 -1.40 -9.26 -13.64
N LEU A 63 -1.13 -8.94 -14.91
CA LEU A 63 -1.70 -7.75 -15.54
C LEU A 63 -3.24 -7.81 -15.51
N GLU A 64 -3.86 -8.96 -15.74
CA GLU A 64 -5.33 -9.06 -15.65
C GLU A 64 -5.83 -8.67 -14.26
N GLU A 65 -5.14 -9.07 -13.19
CA GLU A 65 -5.49 -8.69 -11.82
C GLU A 65 -5.37 -7.19 -11.57
N LEU A 66 -4.28 -6.58 -12.04
CA LEU A 66 -4.05 -5.13 -11.91
C LEU A 66 -5.10 -4.29 -12.65
N PHE A 67 -5.83 -4.86 -13.59
CA PHE A 67 -6.90 -4.18 -14.34
C PHE A 67 -8.31 -4.45 -13.78
N LYS A 68 -8.46 -5.28 -12.74
CA LYS A 68 -9.76 -5.53 -12.08
C LYS A 68 -10.18 -4.36 -11.19
N GLU A 69 -11.45 -4.00 -11.22
CA GLU A 69 -12.00 -2.91 -10.38
C GLU A 69 -11.89 -3.17 -8.87
N ASN A 70 -11.98 -4.46 -8.48
CA ASN A 70 -11.94 -4.92 -7.10
C ASN A 70 -10.62 -5.61 -6.74
N PHE A 71 -9.53 -5.18 -7.36
CA PHE A 71 -8.20 -5.68 -7.00
C PHE A 71 -7.88 -5.36 -5.54
N SER A 72 -7.38 -6.37 -4.83
CA SER A 72 -6.75 -6.24 -3.54
C SER A 72 -5.53 -7.17 -3.52
N PRO A 73 -4.35 -6.71 -3.08
CA PRO A 73 -3.22 -7.59 -2.92
C PRO A 73 -3.51 -8.66 -1.86
N ALA A 74 -2.88 -9.82 -1.99
CA ALA A 74 -2.94 -10.87 -0.98
C ALA A 74 -2.41 -10.35 0.37
N LYS A 75 -3.04 -10.73 1.48
CA LYS A 75 -2.67 -10.24 2.82
C LYS A 75 -1.23 -10.58 3.20
N ASN A 76 -0.73 -11.72 2.73
CA ASN A 76 0.60 -12.24 2.96
C ASN A 76 1.54 -12.03 1.77
N LEU A 77 1.22 -11.10 0.85
CA LEU A 77 2.01 -10.90 -0.37
C LEU A 77 3.46 -10.50 -0.04
N ARG A 78 3.67 -9.68 0.99
CA ARG A 78 5.01 -9.27 1.41
C ARG A 78 5.84 -10.48 1.83
N GLU A 79 5.28 -11.37 2.63
CA GLU A 79 5.93 -12.60 3.08
C GLU A 79 6.21 -13.56 1.92
N GLN A 80 5.28 -13.65 0.95
CA GLN A 80 5.47 -14.43 -0.27
C GLN A 80 6.66 -13.90 -1.09
N LEU A 81 6.76 -12.58 -1.28
CA LEU A 81 7.86 -11.97 -2.02
C LEU A 81 9.20 -12.10 -1.27
N ILE A 82 9.21 -11.94 0.05
CA ILE A 82 10.43 -12.16 0.86
C ILE A 82 10.98 -13.57 0.65
N LYS A 83 10.11 -14.58 0.67
CA LYS A 83 10.50 -15.96 0.40
C LYS A 83 10.97 -16.16 -1.04
N GLN A 84 10.26 -15.56 -2.00
CA GLN A 84 10.62 -15.66 -3.43
C GLN A 84 12.00 -15.08 -3.73
N TYR A 85 12.32 -13.93 -3.13
CA TYR A 85 13.57 -13.21 -3.37
C TYR A 85 14.62 -13.44 -2.27
N GLU A 86 14.53 -14.55 -1.51
CA GLU A 86 15.46 -14.83 -0.40
C GLU A 86 16.93 -14.90 -0.85
N ASN A 87 17.16 -15.29 -2.11
CA ASN A 87 18.50 -15.40 -2.72
C ASN A 87 18.90 -14.18 -3.56
N ASP A 88 18.00 -13.21 -3.74
CA ASP A 88 18.29 -11.95 -4.44
C ASP A 88 18.70 -10.88 -3.41
N ILE A 89 20.00 -10.59 -3.34
CA ILE A 89 20.56 -9.69 -2.32
C ILE A 89 19.96 -8.29 -2.43
N GLU A 90 19.75 -7.77 -3.64
CA GLU A 90 19.27 -6.41 -3.84
C GLU A 90 17.80 -6.29 -3.43
N ILE A 91 16.95 -7.20 -3.91
CA ILE A 91 15.51 -7.19 -3.60
C ILE A 91 15.26 -7.56 -2.14
N SER A 92 15.99 -8.51 -1.57
CA SER A 92 15.83 -8.92 -0.17
C SER A 92 16.13 -7.78 0.81
N VAL A 93 17.16 -6.96 0.55
CA VAL A 93 17.47 -5.77 1.38
C VAL A 93 16.32 -4.76 1.32
N ILE A 94 15.76 -4.52 0.12
CA ILE A 94 14.62 -3.63 -0.06
C ILE A 94 13.38 -4.17 0.68
N LEU A 95 13.06 -5.46 0.53
CA LEU A 95 11.91 -6.10 1.18
C LEU A 95 12.09 -6.24 2.70
N SER A 96 13.32 -6.23 3.20
CA SER A 96 13.62 -6.25 4.63
C SER A 96 13.58 -4.87 5.29
N SER A 97 13.49 -3.80 4.48
CA SER A 97 13.39 -2.44 5.00
C SER A 97 12.11 -2.23 5.81
N PRO A 98 12.13 -1.42 6.88
CA PRO A 98 10.95 -1.16 7.70
C PRO A 98 9.76 -0.69 6.85
N PRO A 99 8.55 -1.23 7.07
CA PRO A 99 7.40 -0.81 6.31
C PRO A 99 7.01 0.64 6.64
N THR A 100 6.28 1.27 5.74
CA THR A 100 5.79 2.64 5.96
C THR A 100 4.90 2.73 7.22
N LEU A 101 4.86 3.93 7.81
CA LEU A 101 3.95 4.21 8.92
C LEU A 101 2.49 3.94 8.54
N GLN A 102 2.08 4.30 7.33
CA GLN A 102 0.72 4.08 6.84
C GLN A 102 0.36 2.58 6.82
N TYR A 103 1.26 1.74 6.34
CA TYR A 103 1.06 0.28 6.37
C TYR A 103 1.00 -0.24 7.80
N THR A 104 1.95 0.18 8.65
CA THR A 104 2.01 -0.25 10.05
C THR A 104 0.73 0.12 10.79
N ILE A 105 0.21 1.34 10.59
CA ILE A 105 -1.07 1.74 11.16
C ILE A 105 -2.20 0.83 10.64
N LYS A 106 -2.32 0.66 9.32
CA LYS A 106 -3.43 -0.10 8.72
C LYS A 106 -3.42 -1.59 9.09
N GLN A 107 -2.26 -2.23 9.08
CA GLN A 107 -2.13 -3.69 9.18
C GLN A 107 -1.71 -4.19 10.56
N VAL A 108 -1.03 -3.34 11.35
CA VAL A 108 -0.58 -3.72 12.70
C VAL A 108 -1.44 -3.04 13.75
N VAL A 109 -1.61 -1.71 13.68
CA VAL A 109 -2.30 -0.96 14.74
C VAL A 109 -3.82 -1.17 14.70
N LEU A 110 -4.48 -0.92 13.57
CA LEU A 110 -5.96 -1.00 13.48
C LEU A 110 -6.55 -2.38 13.84
N PRO A 111 -5.92 -3.52 13.50
CA PRO A 111 -6.44 -4.84 13.88
C PRO A 111 -6.21 -5.19 15.36
N THR A 112 -5.36 -4.43 16.06
CA THR A 112 -5.13 -4.67 17.48
C THR A 112 -6.27 -4.12 18.33
N GLN A 113 -6.24 -4.50 19.59
CA GLN A 113 -7.16 -4.04 20.62
C GLN A 113 -6.66 -2.74 21.28
N LEU A 114 -5.99 -1.87 20.50
CA LEU A 114 -5.76 -0.49 20.92
C LEU A 114 -7.11 0.19 21.18
N LEU A 115 -7.16 1.14 22.12
CA LEU A 115 -8.38 1.82 22.57
C LEU A 115 -9.29 0.98 23.48
N ARG A 116 -8.70 0.09 24.29
CA ARG A 116 -9.46 -0.68 25.29
C ARG A 116 -9.58 0.04 26.63
N SER A 117 -8.66 0.93 26.97
CA SER A 117 -8.78 1.71 28.20
C SER A 117 -9.63 2.97 27.96
N SER A 118 -10.41 3.34 28.98
CA SER A 118 -11.17 4.59 28.94
C SER A 118 -10.26 5.81 28.72
N LYS A 119 -9.00 5.75 29.19
CA LYS A 119 -8.00 6.80 28.98
C LYS A 119 -7.66 6.95 27.49
N GLU A 120 -7.29 5.87 26.82
CA GLU A 120 -6.97 5.90 25.37
C GLU A 120 -8.19 6.31 24.53
N ILE A 121 -9.38 5.82 24.88
CA ILE A 121 -10.63 6.22 24.23
C ILE A 121 -10.86 7.73 24.38
N ASN A 122 -10.61 8.29 25.57
CA ASN A 122 -10.78 9.71 25.82
C ASN A 122 -9.75 10.56 25.09
N GLU A 123 -8.48 10.14 25.03
CA GLU A 123 -7.43 10.81 24.26
C GLU A 123 -7.78 10.85 22.75
N ILE A 124 -8.32 9.76 22.20
CA ILE A 124 -8.80 9.74 20.82
C ILE A 124 -10.05 10.60 20.62
N LYS A 125 -11.00 10.57 21.55
CA LYS A 125 -12.20 11.43 21.49
C LYS A 125 -11.80 12.90 21.47
N GLU A 126 -10.81 13.30 22.27
CA GLU A 126 -10.29 14.67 22.28
C GLU A 126 -9.61 15.01 20.94
N PHE A 127 -8.73 14.14 20.44
CA PHE A 127 -8.07 14.31 19.15
C PHE A 127 -9.07 14.46 17.98
N LEU A 128 -10.17 13.72 18.02
CA LEU A 128 -11.24 13.74 17.02
C LEU A 128 -12.16 14.96 17.16
N SER A 129 -12.45 15.39 18.39
CA SER A 129 -13.27 16.58 18.67
C SER A 129 -12.65 17.85 18.11
N ILE A 130 -11.33 18.01 18.24
CA ILE A 130 -10.57 19.12 17.64
C ILE A 130 -10.71 19.16 16.10
N ARG A 131 -11.03 18.02 15.47
CA ARG A 131 -11.25 17.87 14.02
C ARG A 131 -12.73 17.86 13.62
N GLY A 132 -13.63 18.23 14.54
CA GLY A 132 -15.07 18.34 14.29
C GLY A 132 -15.85 17.03 14.45
N PHE A 133 -15.19 15.93 14.87
CA PHE A 133 -15.85 14.66 15.12
C PHE A 133 -16.17 14.51 16.61
N ASN A 134 -17.40 14.85 16.97
CA ASN A 134 -17.87 14.80 18.35
C ASN A 134 -18.65 13.50 18.61
N HIS A 135 -18.16 12.68 19.53
CA HIS A 135 -18.79 11.43 19.94
C HIS A 135 -19.47 11.58 21.31
N LYS A 136 -20.77 11.26 21.41
CA LYS A 136 -21.53 11.34 22.67
C LYS A 136 -21.14 10.19 23.61
N GLY A 137 -21.32 10.39 24.91
CA GLY A 137 -20.86 9.47 25.98
C GLY A 137 -21.36 8.02 25.92
N ASN A 138 -22.40 7.74 25.12
CA ASN A 138 -23.02 6.41 25.03
C ASN A 138 -22.65 5.64 23.75
N SER A 139 -21.75 6.18 22.92
CA SER A 139 -21.24 5.48 21.74
C SER A 139 -20.08 4.57 22.17
N ILE A 140 -20.40 3.33 22.51
CA ILE A 140 -19.48 2.18 22.51
C ILE A 140 -20.05 1.18 21.51
#